data_AF-A0AAN7GSX5-F1
#
_entry.id   AF-A0AAN7GSX5-F1
#
_cell.length_a   1.000
_cell.length_b   1.000
_cell.length_c   1.000
_cell.angle_alpha   90.00
_cell.angle_beta   90.00
_cell.angle_gamma   90.00
#
_symmetry.space_group_name_H-M   'P 1'
#
loop_
_entity.id
_entity.type
_entity.pdbx_description
1 polymer ?
#
loop_
_entity_poly.entity_id
_entity_poly.type
_entity_poly.pdbx_seq_one_letter_code
_entity_poly.pdbx_strand_id
1 'polypeptide(L)'
;MELKTLSCLLLAAAFKAVTAHTDEHQKAIIHSTTQTHNEPFAKLTLFPGSRVHPEDLKSLGKEIPPCPDNVESLEAQLPFGVCLSGEYYLQNNFKIEELSSCSDGSKPKISYYRRRGCKGDPTFIRDIPAGDTCLWSNKDEPQPSYYWSLLISCADEEPGKPLVQMDATPAIVHQIFGGVKGDIEYVTGRPCKENDRFWGTGAWSKSFDECSWPVTTWEFYAVRITNPPICRNGTRARLVRFEDTGESDWAYRRNKCNHGKMTFVDGVVDVNDDDLHKCIDVQRMPVLRGGTADAKGIMWHCDGLSADAAAVTAEKPKSHSPNALVSHNACQVNSYQRGSREAVQRPPTWMEVPLDHCMSLTNHQPLRTLRTPVCPDGKEAMLATWSTANCPGMPDRVAGFTAKLGSICRTFHGRDGTASYSFWCDAKDSSQTEQRRLRRPGGDKRAVFSMDTCKPKDGMWTPERHAGLAATIERVGVDKCIESFSRDSEWVIHANAVCKDGKTKAKMAYWKGESRCRGKPDEIGDVNEGDLGKCVQACEGNERWAFRCSRAFWCEGV
;
A
#
# COMPACT_ATOMS: atom_id res chain seq x y z
N MET A 1 -41.37 -26.68 -9.68
CA MET A 1 -41.39 -25.32 -9.09
C MET A 1 -41.25 -25.50 -7.58
N GLU A 2 -40.03 -25.74 -7.09
CA GLU A 2 -39.66 -25.79 -5.66
C GLU A 2 -38.18 -26.22 -5.59
N LEU A 3 -37.26 -25.24 -5.72
CA LEU A 3 -35.82 -25.47 -5.46
C LEU A 3 -35.06 -24.16 -5.13
N LYS A 4 -35.77 -23.05 -4.88
CA LYS A 4 -35.15 -21.74 -4.63
C LYS A 4 -35.12 -21.31 -3.16
N THR A 5 -35.80 -22.03 -2.26
CA THR A 5 -35.93 -21.65 -0.84
C THR A 5 -34.85 -22.27 0.07
N LEU A 6 -34.13 -23.33 -0.37
CA LEU A 6 -33.11 -23.98 0.47
C LEU A 6 -31.79 -23.19 0.57
N SER A 7 -31.45 -22.37 -0.43
CA SER A 7 -30.17 -21.64 -0.48
C SER A 7 -30.10 -20.42 0.44
N CYS A 8 -31.23 -19.79 0.79
CA CYS A 8 -31.23 -18.64 1.69
C CYS A 8 -31.08 -19.04 3.17
N LEU A 9 -31.56 -20.23 3.57
CA LEU A 9 -31.45 -20.72 4.95
C LEU A 9 -30.02 -21.17 5.32
N LEU A 10 -29.26 -21.69 4.35
CA LEU A 10 -27.86 -22.08 4.57
C LEU A 10 -26.91 -20.88 4.72
N LEU A 11 -27.20 -19.74 4.06
CA LEU A 11 -26.42 -18.50 4.23
C LEU A 11 -26.66 -17.83 5.59
N ALA A 12 -27.87 -17.90 6.14
CA ALA A 12 -28.17 -17.34 7.47
C ALA A 12 -27.52 -18.15 8.61
N ALA A 13 -27.41 -19.47 8.46
CA ALA A 13 -26.72 -20.34 9.42
C ALA A 13 -25.19 -20.13 9.40
N ALA A 14 -24.61 -19.91 8.22
CA ALA A 14 -23.19 -19.61 8.08
C ALA A 14 -22.80 -18.25 8.71
N PHE A 15 -23.67 -17.24 8.63
CA PHE A 15 -23.43 -15.94 9.28
C PHE A 15 -23.49 -16.03 10.82
N LYS A 16 -24.40 -16.85 11.38
CA LYS A 16 -24.47 -17.08 12.85
C LYS A 16 -23.29 -17.91 13.38
N ALA A 17 -22.76 -18.84 12.58
CA ALA A 17 -21.61 -19.64 12.97
C ALA A 17 -20.29 -18.84 12.99
N VAL A 18 -20.13 -17.86 12.09
CA VAL A 18 -18.95 -16.98 12.06
C VAL A 18 -18.92 -15.99 13.23
N THR A 19 -20.09 -15.53 13.71
CA THR A 19 -20.17 -14.74 14.95
C THR A 19 -19.88 -15.57 16.19
N ALA A 20 -20.32 -16.84 16.24
CA ALA A 20 -20.04 -17.71 17.38
C ALA A 20 -18.56 -18.13 17.50
N HIS A 21 -17.85 -18.26 16.38
CA HIS A 21 -16.44 -18.69 16.41
C HIS A 21 -15.44 -17.59 16.78
N THR A 22 -15.89 -16.32 16.82
CA THR A 22 -15.08 -15.20 17.33
C THR A 22 -15.24 -14.97 18.83
N ASP A 23 -16.31 -15.48 19.45
CA ASP A 23 -16.53 -15.37 20.90
C ASP A 23 -15.74 -16.40 21.72
N GLU A 24 -15.45 -17.58 21.17
CA GLU A 24 -14.85 -18.68 21.95
C GLU A 24 -13.37 -18.44 22.34
N HIS A 25 -12.67 -17.54 21.65
CA HIS A 25 -11.28 -17.17 21.97
C HIS A 25 -11.12 -15.95 22.89
N GLN A 26 -12.21 -15.33 23.35
CA GLN A 26 -12.16 -14.16 24.25
C GLN A 26 -12.56 -14.44 25.71
N LYS A 27 -12.84 -15.70 26.10
CA LYS A 27 -12.86 -16.07 27.52
C LYS A 27 -11.44 -16.15 28.05
N ALA A 28 -10.91 -15.03 28.52
CA ALA A 28 -9.76 -15.04 29.40
C ALA A 28 -10.11 -15.91 30.61
N ILE A 29 -9.39 -17.03 30.75
CA ILE A 29 -9.33 -17.77 32.00
C ILE A 29 -8.59 -16.87 32.97
N ILE A 30 -9.32 -16.02 33.69
CA ILE A 30 -8.83 -15.50 34.97
C ILE A 30 -8.80 -16.72 35.86
N HIS A 31 -7.63 -17.35 35.96
CA HIS A 31 -7.37 -18.20 37.11
C HIS A 31 -7.55 -17.29 38.32
N SER A 32 -8.66 -17.49 39.02
CA SER A 32 -8.76 -17.28 40.45
C SER A 32 -7.56 -18.01 41.05
N THR A 33 -6.40 -17.35 41.10
CA THR A 33 -5.31 -17.74 41.96
C THR A 33 -5.96 -17.81 43.33
N THR A 34 -6.07 -19.00 43.89
CA THR A 34 -6.65 -19.25 45.21
C THR A 34 -5.93 -18.34 46.19
N GLN A 35 -6.52 -17.17 46.44
CA GLN A 35 -5.90 -16.07 47.12
C GLN A 35 -6.01 -16.34 48.62
N THR A 36 -4.88 -16.25 49.31
CA THR A 36 -4.84 -16.10 50.76
C THR A 36 -5.64 -14.86 51.15
N HIS A 37 -6.68 -15.04 51.96
CA HIS A 37 -7.74 -14.08 52.31
C HIS A 37 -7.31 -12.71 52.93
N ASN A 38 -6.02 -12.35 52.94
CA ASN A 38 -5.52 -11.21 53.72
C ASN A 38 -4.74 -10.14 52.92
N GLU A 39 -4.56 -10.28 51.60
CA GLU A 39 -3.90 -9.23 50.81
C GLU A 39 -4.90 -8.14 50.37
N PRO A 40 -4.53 -6.84 50.43
CA PRO A 40 -5.40 -5.77 50.01
C PRO A 40 -5.64 -5.81 48.49
N PHE A 41 -6.89 -5.65 48.08
CA PHE A 41 -7.33 -5.76 46.69
C PHE A 41 -8.38 -4.69 46.35
N ALA A 42 -8.63 -4.52 45.05
CA ALA A 42 -9.77 -3.79 44.52
C ALA A 42 -10.65 -4.73 43.70
N LYS A 43 -11.96 -4.72 43.95
CA LYS A 43 -12.94 -5.37 43.07
C LYS A 43 -13.37 -4.38 41.99
N LEU A 44 -13.15 -4.76 40.74
CA LEU A 44 -13.33 -3.94 39.57
C LEU A 44 -14.34 -4.57 38.63
N THR A 45 -15.14 -3.73 38.00
CA THR A 45 -16.02 -4.13 36.90
C THR A 45 -15.59 -3.38 35.64
N LEU A 46 -15.13 -4.16 34.66
CA LEU A 46 -14.62 -3.72 33.37
C LEU A 46 -15.72 -3.86 32.32
N PHE A 47 -16.20 -2.75 31.81
CA PHE A 47 -17.14 -2.73 30.69
C PHE A 47 -16.36 -2.75 29.37
N PRO A 48 -16.95 -3.25 28.27
CA PRO A 48 -16.28 -3.28 26.99
C PRO A 48 -15.86 -1.88 26.52
N GLY A 49 -14.55 -1.65 26.33
CA GLY A 49 -14.02 -0.40 25.77
C GLY A 49 -14.12 -0.32 24.25
N SER A 50 -13.86 0.86 23.68
CA SER A 50 -13.79 1.04 22.22
C SER A 50 -12.36 0.93 21.70
N ARG A 51 -12.15 0.19 20.61
CA ARG A 51 -10.89 0.26 19.84
C ARG A 51 -10.84 1.40 18.82
N VAL A 52 -11.96 2.11 18.63
CA VAL A 52 -12.07 3.29 17.77
C VAL A 52 -11.98 4.54 18.62
N HIS A 53 -11.24 5.56 18.16
CA HIS A 53 -11.06 6.80 18.90
C HIS A 53 -12.43 7.43 19.22
N PRO A 54 -12.64 7.99 20.42
CA PRO A 54 -13.93 8.57 20.81
C PRO A 54 -14.50 9.61 19.85
N GLU A 55 -13.63 10.47 19.28
CA GLU A 55 -14.05 11.47 18.30
C GLU A 55 -14.53 10.82 16.99
N ASP A 56 -13.88 9.74 16.57
CA ASP A 56 -14.27 8.99 15.37
C ASP A 56 -15.61 8.29 15.60
N LEU A 57 -15.82 7.67 16.77
CA LEU A 57 -17.11 7.09 17.16
C LEU A 57 -18.23 8.14 17.15
N LYS A 58 -17.95 9.33 17.66
CA LYS A 58 -18.90 10.44 17.65
C LYS A 58 -19.26 10.87 16.23
N SER A 59 -18.27 10.96 15.33
CA SER A 59 -18.49 11.26 13.92
C SER A 59 -19.38 10.23 13.22
N LEU A 60 -19.35 8.97 13.70
CA LEU A 60 -20.17 7.86 13.22
C LEU A 60 -21.55 7.79 13.89
N GLY A 61 -21.86 8.68 14.84
CA GLY A 61 -23.11 8.62 15.62
C GLY A 61 -23.21 7.40 16.55
N LYS A 62 -22.07 6.86 17.00
CA LYS A 62 -21.96 5.64 17.82
C LYS A 62 -21.33 5.95 19.19
N GLU A 63 -21.90 6.88 19.93
CA GLU A 63 -21.43 7.20 21.29
C GLU A 63 -21.64 6.00 22.23
N ILE A 64 -20.64 5.70 23.06
CA ILE A 64 -20.72 4.64 24.07
C ILE A 64 -21.21 5.26 25.39
N PRO A 65 -22.36 4.83 25.92
CA PRO A 65 -22.85 5.30 27.21
C PRO A 65 -21.90 4.87 28.34
N PRO A 66 -21.82 5.64 29.45
CA PRO A 66 -20.97 5.30 30.57
C PRO A 66 -21.45 4.06 31.32
N CYS A 67 -20.58 3.06 31.49
CA CYS A 67 -20.81 1.82 32.22
C CYS A 67 -22.21 1.22 31.98
N PRO A 68 -22.53 0.79 30.74
CA PRO A 68 -23.88 0.39 30.39
C PRO A 68 -24.31 -0.90 31.11
N ASP A 69 -25.41 -0.81 31.86
CA ASP A 69 -25.97 -1.93 32.63
C ASP A 69 -26.37 -3.16 31.79
N ASN A 70 -26.56 -2.97 30.48
CA ASN A 70 -27.06 -4.00 29.56
C ASN A 70 -25.96 -4.67 28.72
N VAL A 71 -24.70 -4.48 29.07
CA VAL A 71 -23.56 -5.03 28.32
C VAL A 71 -22.79 -5.98 29.22
N GLU A 72 -22.33 -7.10 28.66
CA GLU A 72 -21.50 -8.07 29.38
C GLU A 72 -20.23 -7.39 29.91
N SER A 73 -20.05 -7.43 31.23
CA SER A 73 -18.92 -6.85 31.93
C SER A 73 -18.04 -7.95 32.54
N LEU A 74 -16.75 -7.66 32.67
CA LEU A 74 -15.81 -8.53 33.37
C LEU A 74 -15.60 -8.04 34.81
N GLU A 75 -15.93 -8.88 35.77
CA GLU A 75 -15.52 -8.68 37.17
C GLU A 75 -14.08 -9.18 37.38
N ALA A 76 -13.24 -8.35 37.96
CA ALA A 76 -11.85 -8.66 38.26
C ALA A 76 -11.50 -8.25 39.70
N GLN A 77 -10.77 -9.11 40.41
CA GLN A 77 -10.12 -8.74 41.67
C GLN A 77 -8.66 -8.42 41.36
N LEU A 78 -8.28 -7.16 41.56
CA LEU A 78 -6.93 -6.67 41.31
C LEU A 78 -6.19 -6.48 42.64
N PRO A 79 -5.19 -7.31 42.97
CA PRO A 79 -4.35 -7.09 44.14
C PRO A 79 -3.60 -5.77 44.03
N PHE A 80 -3.32 -5.11 45.15
CA PHE A 80 -2.50 -3.90 45.14
C PHE A 80 -1.08 -4.22 44.65
N GLY A 81 -0.46 -3.27 43.95
CA GLY A 81 0.86 -3.46 43.33
C GLY A 81 0.86 -4.25 42.01
N VAL A 82 -0.31 -4.72 41.54
CA VAL A 82 -0.47 -5.38 40.24
C VAL A 82 -0.84 -4.36 39.16
N CYS A 83 -0.15 -4.42 38.02
CA CYS A 83 -0.40 -3.54 36.91
C CYS A 83 -1.47 -4.10 35.97
N LEU A 84 -2.62 -3.42 35.87
CA LEU A 84 -3.68 -3.75 34.92
C LEU A 84 -3.49 -2.96 33.62
N SER A 85 -3.36 -3.62 32.47
CA SER A 85 -3.14 -2.96 31.17
C SER A 85 -4.26 -3.24 30.17
N GLY A 86 -4.62 -2.27 29.32
CA GLY A 86 -5.64 -2.46 28.28
C GLY A 86 -5.23 -1.96 26.90
N GLU A 87 -5.92 -2.49 25.87
CA GLU A 87 -5.72 -2.19 24.44
C GLU A 87 -7.01 -1.64 23.78
N TYR A 88 -7.52 -0.56 24.36
CA TYR A 88 -8.71 0.16 23.91
C TYR A 88 -8.73 1.54 24.56
N TYR A 89 -9.49 2.47 23.99
CA TYR A 89 -9.68 3.77 24.61
C TYR A 89 -10.45 3.65 25.91
N LEU A 90 -9.81 4.09 27.00
CA LEU A 90 -10.38 4.14 28.33
C LEU A 90 -11.38 5.30 28.39
N GLN A 91 -12.65 5.02 28.19
CA GLN A 91 -13.69 6.05 28.27
C GLN A 91 -14.96 5.47 28.87
N ASN A 92 -15.27 5.88 30.10
CA ASN A 92 -16.45 5.47 30.84
C ASN A 92 -16.72 3.95 30.83
N ASN A 93 -15.69 3.15 31.04
CA ASN A 93 -15.75 1.70 30.92
C ASN A 93 -15.20 0.95 32.13
N PHE A 94 -15.06 1.64 33.26
CA PHE A 94 -14.43 1.09 34.44
C PHE A 94 -15.18 1.52 35.69
N LYS A 95 -15.40 0.57 36.60
CA LYS A 95 -16.08 0.80 37.87
C LYS A 95 -15.32 0.09 38.99
N ILE A 96 -15.16 0.75 40.13
CA ILE A 96 -14.56 0.15 41.32
C ILE A 96 -15.71 -0.16 42.28
N GLU A 97 -16.00 -1.45 42.47
CA GLU A 97 -17.11 -1.89 43.32
C GLU A 97 -16.70 -1.95 44.79
N GLU A 98 -15.49 -2.44 45.04
CA GLU A 98 -14.96 -2.60 46.38
C GLU A 98 -13.48 -2.23 46.41
N LEU A 99 -13.04 -1.63 47.51
CA LEU A 99 -11.67 -1.18 47.68
C LEU A 99 -11.24 -1.40 49.12
N SER A 100 -10.26 -2.28 49.32
CA SER A 100 -9.69 -2.54 50.65
C SER A 100 -8.87 -1.35 51.13
N SER A 101 -8.82 -1.14 52.45
CA SER A 101 -7.87 -0.20 53.05
C SER A 101 -6.45 -0.75 52.97
N CYS A 102 -5.46 0.15 52.92
CA CYS A 102 -4.06 -0.21 53.08
C CYS A 102 -3.77 -0.73 54.49
N SER A 103 -2.70 -1.51 54.65
CA SER A 103 -2.31 -2.11 55.94
C SER A 103 -1.96 -1.08 57.02
N ASP A 104 -1.53 0.12 56.60
CA ASP A 104 -1.26 1.29 57.43
C ASP A 104 -2.51 2.15 57.70
N GLY A 105 -3.68 1.77 57.16
CA GLY A 105 -4.93 2.53 57.24
C GLY A 105 -5.02 3.72 56.27
N SER A 106 -4.02 3.93 55.41
CA SER A 106 -4.08 4.96 54.38
C SER A 106 -5.08 4.60 53.28
N LYS A 107 -5.48 5.61 52.50
CA LYS A 107 -6.35 5.40 51.33
C LYS A 107 -5.49 4.97 50.14
N PRO A 108 -5.87 3.92 49.42
CA PRO A 108 -5.17 3.53 48.21
C PRO A 108 -5.32 4.60 47.13
N LYS A 109 -4.27 4.71 46.31
CA LYS A 109 -4.19 5.62 45.18
C LYS A 109 -4.18 4.85 43.89
N ILE A 110 -4.73 5.44 42.84
CA ILE A 110 -4.65 4.92 41.48
C ILE A 110 -3.67 5.76 40.67
N SER A 111 -2.69 5.08 40.09
CA SER A 111 -1.72 5.64 39.16
C SER A 111 -2.11 5.22 37.75
N TYR A 112 -2.26 6.20 36.86
CA TYR A 112 -2.61 5.97 35.46
C TYR A 112 -1.42 6.22 34.55
N TYR A 113 -1.24 5.36 33.56
CA TYR A 113 -0.19 5.45 32.56
C TYR A 113 -0.81 5.35 31.17
N ARG A 114 -0.47 6.26 30.25
CA ARG A 114 -0.85 6.20 28.82
C ARG A 114 -0.03 5.20 28.01
N ARG A 115 0.46 4.14 28.67
CA ARG A 115 1.34 3.09 28.15
C ARG A 115 1.01 1.78 28.85
N ARG A 116 1.37 0.63 28.26
CA ARG A 116 1.20 -0.68 28.91
C ARG A 116 2.23 -0.93 30.01
N GLY A 117 1.86 -1.77 30.96
CA GLY A 117 2.77 -2.35 31.94
C GLY A 117 3.29 -1.37 33.00
N CYS A 118 2.57 -0.27 33.25
CA CYS A 118 2.84 0.71 34.31
C CYS A 118 4.30 1.21 34.28
N LYS A 119 4.78 1.53 33.07
CA LYS A 119 6.17 1.93 32.82
C LYS A 119 6.29 3.45 32.71
N GLY A 120 7.36 3.98 33.31
CA GLY A 120 7.68 5.40 33.30
C GLY A 120 6.94 6.17 34.39
N ASP A 121 6.86 7.49 34.23
CA ASP A 121 6.11 8.33 35.16
C ASP A 121 4.60 8.22 34.91
N PRO A 122 3.78 8.09 35.97
CA PRO A 122 2.34 8.10 35.82
C PRO A 122 1.88 9.46 35.29
N THR A 123 0.90 9.43 34.38
CA THR A 123 0.23 10.63 33.85
C THR A 123 -0.47 11.40 34.95
N PHE A 124 -1.08 10.69 35.91
CA PHE A 124 -1.52 11.26 37.18
C PHE A 124 -1.61 10.17 38.24
N ILE A 125 -1.60 10.62 39.49
CA ILE A 125 -1.84 9.82 40.69
C ILE A 125 -2.97 10.50 41.45
N ARG A 126 -4.03 9.77 41.80
CA ARG A 126 -5.15 10.33 42.56
C ARG A 126 -5.69 9.36 43.59
N ASP A 127 -6.33 9.91 44.62
CA ASP A 127 -7.14 9.11 45.53
C ASP A 127 -8.32 8.52 44.76
N ILE A 128 -8.61 7.25 45.04
CA ILE A 128 -9.73 6.56 44.40
C ILE A 128 -11.03 7.10 44.99
N PRO A 129 -11.94 7.67 44.17
CA PRO A 129 -13.24 8.09 44.68
C PRO A 129 -14.02 6.85 45.12
N ALA A 130 -14.46 6.83 46.38
CA ALA A 130 -15.35 5.78 46.87
C ALA A 130 -16.74 5.98 46.25
N GLY A 131 -17.26 4.97 45.56
CA GLY A 131 -18.64 4.94 45.11
C GLY A 131 -18.86 4.36 43.71
N ASP A 132 -20.14 4.24 43.36
CA ASP A 132 -20.66 3.55 42.17
C ASP A 132 -20.45 4.32 40.85
N THR A 133 -19.44 5.18 40.78
CA THR A 133 -19.24 6.09 39.63
C THR A 133 -18.40 5.43 38.55
N CYS A 134 -18.87 5.49 37.31
CA CYS A 134 -18.08 5.11 36.15
C CYS A 134 -16.87 6.04 36.01
N LEU A 135 -15.67 5.47 36.02
CA LEU A 135 -14.42 6.21 35.93
C LEU A 135 -14.02 6.44 34.47
N TRP A 136 -13.14 7.42 34.30
CA TRP A 136 -12.47 7.77 33.04
C TRP A 136 -13.37 8.46 32.03
N SER A 137 -14.00 9.54 32.48
CA SER A 137 -14.69 10.46 31.59
C SER A 137 -13.69 11.36 30.83
N ASN A 138 -14.15 12.07 29.80
CA ASN A 138 -13.34 13.08 29.11
C ASN A 138 -12.80 14.19 30.03
N LYS A 139 -13.39 14.36 31.23
CA LYS A 139 -12.86 15.29 32.24
C LYS A 139 -11.63 14.75 32.93
N ASP A 140 -11.56 13.42 33.10
CA ASP A 140 -10.45 12.73 33.73
C ASP A 140 -9.27 12.58 32.76
N GLU A 141 -9.58 12.28 31.49
CA GLU A 141 -8.58 12.11 30.44
C GLU A 141 -9.01 12.85 29.16
N PRO A 142 -8.63 14.13 28.99
CA PRO A 142 -9.01 14.92 27.82
C PRO A 142 -8.33 14.44 26.53
N GLN A 143 -7.28 13.63 26.64
CA GLN A 143 -6.58 13.00 25.52
C GLN A 143 -6.55 11.49 25.75
N PRO A 144 -7.62 10.77 25.40
CA PRO A 144 -7.71 9.33 25.66
C PRO A 144 -6.57 8.59 24.94
N SER A 145 -5.94 7.63 25.62
CA SER A 145 -4.92 6.77 25.02
C SER A 145 -5.49 5.40 24.63
N TYR A 146 -5.12 4.91 23.44
CA TYR A 146 -5.45 3.55 22.99
C TYR A 146 -4.78 2.48 23.87
N TYR A 147 -3.57 2.76 24.34
CA TYR A 147 -2.86 1.91 25.30
C TYR A 147 -2.84 2.57 26.66
N TRP A 148 -3.20 1.81 27.67
CA TRP A 148 -3.19 2.30 29.03
C TRP A 148 -2.80 1.22 30.03
N SER A 149 -2.38 1.66 31.21
CA SER A 149 -2.29 0.80 32.38
C SER A 149 -2.59 1.54 33.67
N LEU A 150 -3.03 0.78 34.67
CA LEU A 150 -3.46 1.21 35.97
C LEU A 150 -2.71 0.43 37.04
N LEU A 151 -2.24 1.13 38.06
CA LEU A 151 -1.65 0.55 39.26
C LEU A 151 -2.38 1.10 40.47
N ILE A 152 -2.91 0.21 41.32
CA ILE A 152 -3.47 0.60 42.62
C ILE A 152 -2.41 0.31 43.67
N SER A 153 -1.99 1.33 44.42
CA SER A 153 -0.93 1.22 45.42
C SER A 153 -1.28 1.99 46.71
N CYS A 154 -0.57 1.65 47.78
CA CYS A 154 -0.62 2.37 49.05
C CYS A 154 0.43 3.49 49.07
N ALA A 155 0.18 4.56 49.82
CA ALA A 155 0.86 5.86 49.67
C ALA A 155 2.38 5.85 49.97
N ASP A 156 2.88 4.83 50.68
CA ASP A 156 4.27 4.74 51.13
C ASP A 156 5.16 3.84 50.24
N GLU A 157 4.58 3.18 49.24
CA GLU A 157 5.38 2.50 48.23
C GLU A 157 5.80 3.53 47.19
N GLU A 158 7.11 3.82 47.09
CA GLU A 158 7.64 4.39 45.85
C GLU A 158 7.09 3.54 44.71
N PRO A 159 6.63 4.13 43.59
CA PRO A 159 6.06 3.40 42.46
C PRO A 159 7.13 2.46 41.89
N GLY A 160 7.26 1.30 42.53
CA GLY A 160 8.21 0.26 42.23
C GLY A 160 7.76 -0.45 40.97
N LYS A 161 8.71 -1.16 40.34
CA LYS A 161 8.40 -2.01 39.20
C LYS A 161 7.25 -2.95 39.59
N PRO A 162 6.14 -2.98 38.82
CA PRO A 162 5.01 -3.84 39.14
C PRO A 162 5.47 -5.30 39.23
N LEU A 163 5.03 -5.99 40.29
CA LEU A 163 5.44 -7.36 40.56
C LEU A 163 4.83 -8.35 39.56
N VAL A 164 3.63 -8.04 39.05
CA VAL A 164 2.86 -8.85 38.10
C VAL A 164 2.07 -7.93 37.18
N GLN A 165 1.96 -8.29 35.89
CA GLN A 165 1.11 -7.61 34.91
C GLN A 165 -0.14 -8.46 34.63
N MET A 166 -1.30 -7.82 34.56
CA MET A 166 -2.59 -8.40 34.21
C MET A 166 -3.18 -7.64 33.01
N ASP A 167 -3.70 -8.35 32.01
CA ASP A 167 -4.31 -7.73 30.84
C ASP A 167 -5.85 -7.64 31.01
N ALA A 168 -6.41 -6.47 30.68
CA ALA A 168 -7.84 -6.19 30.73
C ALA A 168 -8.53 -6.74 29.46
N THR A 169 -9.55 -7.58 29.64
CA THR A 169 -10.38 -8.14 28.56
C THR A 169 -11.84 -7.90 28.90
N PRO A 170 -12.50 -6.84 28.38
CA PRO A 170 -12.98 -6.86 26.99
C PRO A 170 -12.94 -5.50 26.27
N ALA A 171 -12.88 -5.54 24.94
CA ALA A 171 -13.11 -4.38 24.07
C ALA A 171 -14.14 -4.74 23.00
N ILE A 172 -15.08 -3.83 22.74
CA ILE A 172 -15.98 -3.94 21.59
C ILE A 172 -15.14 -3.75 20.33
N VAL A 173 -15.07 -4.82 19.54
CA VAL A 173 -14.50 -4.74 18.20
C VAL A 173 -15.58 -4.26 17.25
N HIS A 174 -15.55 -2.98 16.91
CA HIS A 174 -16.26 -2.52 15.73
C HIS A 174 -15.56 -3.07 14.49
N GLN A 175 -16.18 -4.02 13.78
CA GLN A 175 -15.67 -4.44 12.47
C GLN A 175 -15.67 -3.23 11.52
N ILE A 176 -14.47 -2.79 11.14
CA ILE A 176 -14.28 -1.80 10.08
C ILE A 176 -14.02 -2.57 8.78
N PHE A 177 -14.97 -2.55 7.86
CA PHE A 177 -14.79 -3.14 6.54
C PHE A 177 -13.64 -2.44 5.80
N GLY A 178 -12.57 -3.19 5.52
CA GLY A 178 -11.43 -2.72 4.70
C GLY A 178 -10.19 -2.27 5.47
N GLY A 179 -10.27 -2.11 6.81
CA GLY A 179 -9.21 -1.46 7.60
C GLY A 179 -9.04 0.03 7.26
N VAL A 180 -8.34 0.77 8.10
CA VAL A 180 -8.01 2.19 7.85
C VAL A 180 -6.52 2.28 7.52
N LYS A 181 -6.19 2.91 6.38
CA LYS A 181 -4.79 3.13 5.99
C LYS A 181 -4.15 4.11 6.97
N GLY A 182 -2.99 3.75 7.50
CA GLY A 182 -2.17 4.67 8.29
C GLY A 182 -1.28 5.55 7.42
N ASP A 183 -0.77 6.61 8.02
CA ASP A 183 0.12 7.59 7.41
C ASP A 183 1.42 7.69 8.22
N ILE A 184 2.55 7.60 7.54
CA ILE A 184 3.89 7.83 8.10
C ILE A 184 4.59 8.90 7.27
N GLU A 185 5.16 9.89 7.95
CA GLU A 185 6.06 10.85 7.36
C GLU A 185 7.51 10.55 7.74
N TYR A 186 8.39 10.53 6.75
CA TYR A 186 9.82 10.35 6.94
C TYR A 186 10.47 11.71 7.17
N VAL A 187 10.75 12.05 8.43
CA VAL A 187 11.13 13.42 8.81
C VAL A 187 12.62 13.72 8.60
N THR A 188 13.50 12.72 8.67
CA THR A 188 14.94 12.92 8.40
C THR A 188 15.62 11.66 7.86
N GLY A 189 16.31 11.82 6.73
CA GLY A 189 17.40 10.95 6.29
C GLY A 189 18.55 11.85 5.86
N ARG A 190 19.77 11.55 6.30
CA ARG A 190 20.96 12.19 5.72
C ARG A 190 21.44 11.26 4.59
N PRO A 191 21.70 11.76 3.37
CA PRO A 191 22.67 11.07 2.53
C PRO A 191 24.00 11.06 3.31
N CYS A 192 24.71 9.93 3.35
CA CYS A 192 26.04 9.85 3.93
C CYS A 192 26.87 11.02 3.36
N LYS A 193 27.23 12.00 4.19
CA LYS A 193 27.99 13.17 3.71
C LYS A 193 29.42 12.75 3.42
N GLU A 194 29.89 13.09 2.22
CA GLU A 194 31.19 12.75 1.63
C GLU A 194 32.40 13.43 2.31
N ASN A 195 32.28 13.99 3.52
CA ASN A 195 33.31 14.85 4.11
C ASN A 195 33.69 14.45 5.52
N ASP A 196 34.57 13.45 5.65
CA ASP A 196 35.67 13.51 6.60
C ASP A 196 36.97 13.05 5.92
N ARG A 197 37.71 14.06 5.43
CA ARG A 197 39.14 14.12 5.04
C ARG A 197 39.82 12.79 4.67
N PHE A 198 39.76 12.46 3.39
CA PHE A 198 40.60 11.43 2.77
C PHE A 198 41.94 12.02 2.28
N TRP A 199 42.87 12.26 3.20
CA TRP A 199 44.30 12.48 2.89
C TRP A 199 45.15 11.58 3.79
N GLY A 200 45.19 10.28 3.46
CA GLY A 200 46.02 9.29 4.13
C GLY A 200 46.44 8.20 3.16
N THR A 201 47.66 8.31 2.64
CA THR A 201 48.33 7.30 1.81
C THR A 201 48.53 6.02 2.62
N GLY A 202 47.66 5.04 2.44
CA GLY A 202 47.76 3.75 3.11
C GLY A 202 46.80 2.75 2.49
N ALA A 203 47.13 2.27 1.30
CA ALA A 203 46.43 1.15 0.71
C ALA A 203 46.64 -0.10 1.59
N TRP A 204 45.58 -0.89 1.78
CA TRP A 204 45.56 -2.29 2.25
C TRP A 204 45.27 -2.61 3.72
N SER A 205 45.05 -1.65 4.62
CA SER A 205 44.40 -2.00 5.90
C SER A 205 43.69 -0.83 6.55
N LYS A 206 42.35 -0.84 6.54
CA LYS A 206 41.48 -0.49 7.69
C LYS A 206 40.00 -0.66 7.38
N SER A 207 39.26 -0.79 8.47
CA SER A 207 37.92 -1.35 8.71
C SER A 207 36.79 -0.72 7.89
N PHE A 208 35.84 -1.57 7.51
CA PHE A 208 34.65 -1.29 6.69
C PHE A 208 33.52 -0.53 7.41
N ASP A 209 33.81 0.26 8.45
CA ASP A 209 32.75 0.82 9.31
C ASP A 209 32.18 2.18 8.91
N GLU A 210 32.66 2.82 7.84
CA GLU A 210 32.06 4.08 7.39
C GLU A 210 31.87 4.11 5.87
N CYS A 211 30.64 3.78 5.45
CA CYS A 211 30.05 4.17 4.16
C CYS A 211 30.76 3.68 2.89
N SER A 212 30.95 2.36 2.73
CA SER A 212 31.38 1.79 1.45
C SER A 212 30.20 1.48 0.49
N TRP A 213 30.36 1.97 -0.74
CA TRP A 213 29.44 1.90 -1.88
C TRP A 213 28.96 0.47 -2.26
N PRO A 214 27.82 0.32 -2.98
CA PRO A 214 26.99 1.38 -3.56
C PRO A 214 25.89 1.87 -2.62
N VAL A 215 25.70 3.19 -2.60
CA VAL A 215 24.69 3.94 -1.85
C VAL A 215 23.29 3.47 -2.25
N THR A 216 22.70 2.57 -1.45
CA THR A 216 21.31 2.09 -1.58
C THR A 216 20.54 2.15 -0.26
N THR A 217 21.16 2.69 0.79
CA THR A 217 20.61 2.72 2.13
C THR A 217 20.28 4.18 2.47
N TRP A 218 18.98 4.51 2.44
CA TRP A 218 18.50 5.56 3.33
C TRP A 218 18.65 5.00 4.73
N GLU A 219 19.53 5.57 5.54
CA GLU A 219 19.38 5.48 6.98
C GLU A 219 18.32 6.49 7.36
N PHE A 220 17.13 5.98 7.66
CA PHE A 220 16.14 6.78 8.36
C PHE A 220 16.54 6.73 9.83
N TYR A 221 16.67 7.90 10.45
CA TYR A 221 16.99 8.02 11.87
C TYR A 221 15.74 8.24 12.69
N ALA A 222 14.71 8.81 12.08
CA ALA A 222 13.42 8.99 12.72
C ALA A 222 12.25 8.86 11.75
N VAL A 223 11.12 8.40 12.29
CA VAL A 223 9.82 8.40 11.61
C VAL A 223 8.80 9.18 12.42
N ARG A 224 7.91 9.90 11.74
CA ARG A 224 6.76 10.56 12.38
C ARG A 224 5.50 9.85 11.96
N ILE A 225 4.83 9.23 12.91
CA ILE A 225 3.54 8.59 12.68
C ILE A 225 2.47 9.65 12.86
N THR A 226 1.72 9.95 11.80
CA THR A 226 0.63 10.93 11.87
C THR A 226 -0.69 10.23 12.15
N ASN A 227 -0.93 9.08 11.51
CA ASN A 227 -2.11 8.27 11.71
C ASN A 227 -1.71 6.78 11.77
N PRO A 228 -1.90 6.08 12.90
CA PRO A 228 -1.64 4.65 12.94
C PRO A 228 -2.75 3.89 12.16
N PRO A 229 -2.41 2.86 11.37
CA PRO A 229 -3.41 2.07 10.65
C PRO A 229 -4.33 1.33 11.62
N ILE A 230 -5.56 1.08 11.19
CA ILE A 230 -6.49 0.19 11.90
C ILE A 230 -6.67 -1.08 11.08
N CYS A 231 -6.45 -2.21 11.74
CA CYS A 231 -6.56 -3.55 11.20
C CYS A 231 -8.03 -3.93 10.94
N ARG A 232 -8.25 -4.98 10.15
CA ARG A 232 -9.62 -5.45 9.82
C ARG A 232 -10.43 -5.89 11.04
N ASN A 233 -9.75 -6.40 12.06
CA ASN A 233 -10.31 -6.76 13.36
C ASN A 233 -10.42 -5.55 14.31
N GLY A 234 -10.36 -4.33 13.79
CA GLY A 234 -10.51 -3.10 14.57
C GLY A 234 -9.36 -2.78 15.52
N THR A 235 -8.30 -3.62 15.61
CA THR A 235 -7.13 -3.28 16.41
C THR A 235 -6.29 -2.23 15.70
N ARG A 236 -5.60 -1.41 16.48
CA ARG A 236 -4.52 -0.58 15.94
C ARG A 236 -3.37 -1.46 15.46
N ALA A 237 -2.82 -1.15 14.29
CA ALA A 237 -1.63 -1.81 13.80
C ALA A 237 -0.42 -1.41 14.67
N ARG A 238 0.37 -2.41 15.05
CA ARG A 238 1.63 -2.23 15.76
C ARG A 238 2.77 -2.04 14.76
N LEU A 239 3.84 -1.39 15.19
CA LEU A 239 5.01 -1.19 14.34
C LEU A 239 6.00 -2.32 14.55
N VAL A 240 6.26 -3.11 13.52
CA VAL A 240 7.30 -4.14 13.56
C VAL A 240 8.62 -3.54 13.13
N ARG A 241 9.65 -3.82 13.91
CA ARG A 241 11.05 -3.59 13.65
C ARG A 241 11.68 -4.80 12.97
N PHE A 242 12.49 -4.52 11.96
CA PHE A 242 13.47 -5.46 11.42
C PHE A 242 14.86 -5.04 11.86
N GLU A 243 15.49 -5.92 12.60
CA GLU A 243 16.85 -5.76 13.10
C GLU A 243 17.88 -6.15 12.05
N ASP A 244 19.11 -5.73 12.30
CA ASP A 244 20.28 -6.31 11.65
C ASP A 244 20.46 -7.74 12.17
N THR A 245 20.42 -8.72 11.28
CA THR A 245 20.60 -10.13 11.64
C THR A 245 22.07 -10.48 11.92
N GLY A 246 22.99 -9.53 11.79
CA GLY A 246 24.43 -9.76 11.86
C GLY A 246 24.97 -10.50 10.62
N GLU A 247 24.08 -10.88 9.69
CA GLU A 247 24.49 -11.27 8.35
C GLU A 247 25.00 -10.01 7.66
N SER A 248 26.26 -10.03 7.23
CA SER A 248 26.92 -8.95 6.50
C SER A 248 25.96 -8.18 5.58
N ASP A 249 26.09 -6.85 5.52
CA ASP A 249 25.24 -5.92 4.76
C ASP A 249 24.77 -6.42 3.36
N TRP A 250 25.58 -7.23 2.67
CA TRP A 250 25.20 -7.82 1.38
C TRP A 250 24.04 -8.82 1.47
N ALA A 251 23.99 -9.63 2.52
CA ALA A 251 22.91 -10.59 2.80
C ALA A 251 21.64 -9.86 3.22
N TYR A 252 21.76 -8.85 4.08
CA TYR A 252 20.65 -7.95 4.44
C TYR A 252 20.05 -7.25 3.21
N ARG A 253 20.88 -6.76 2.28
CA ARG A 253 20.41 -6.12 1.03
C ARG A 253 19.60 -7.06 0.13
N ARG A 254 19.91 -8.36 0.10
CA ARG A 254 19.10 -9.38 -0.58
C ARG A 254 17.82 -9.71 0.19
N ASN A 255 17.87 -9.63 1.52
CA ASN A 255 16.84 -10.09 2.43
C ASN A 255 16.10 -8.92 3.08
N LYS A 256 15.63 -7.95 2.27
CA LYS A 256 14.91 -6.75 2.76
C LYS A 256 13.80 -7.14 3.75
N CYS A 257 13.81 -6.50 4.93
CA CYS A 257 12.88 -6.79 6.04
C CYS A 257 12.87 -8.27 6.48
N ASN A 258 14.02 -8.95 6.47
CA ASN A 258 14.15 -10.37 6.87
C ASN A 258 13.15 -11.30 6.15
N HIS A 259 12.85 -11.03 4.87
CA HIS A 259 11.79 -11.73 4.10
C HIS A 259 10.37 -11.64 4.71
N GLY A 260 10.10 -10.60 5.49
CA GLY A 260 8.86 -10.46 6.25
C GLY A 260 8.80 -11.35 7.49
N LYS A 261 9.90 -12.01 7.86
CA LYS A 261 9.97 -12.79 9.09
C LYS A 261 10.44 -11.92 10.24
N MET A 262 9.65 -11.85 11.29
CA MET A 262 10.06 -11.26 12.56
C MET A 262 11.07 -12.19 13.21
N THR A 263 12.30 -11.72 13.38
CA THR A 263 13.39 -12.51 13.97
C THR A 263 13.38 -12.49 15.50
N PHE A 264 12.72 -11.50 16.10
CA PHE A 264 12.52 -11.41 17.55
C PHE A 264 11.05 -11.13 17.89
N VAL A 265 10.55 -11.78 18.94
CA VAL A 265 9.22 -11.53 19.51
C VAL A 265 9.06 -10.08 19.96
N ASP A 266 10.16 -9.45 20.37
CA ASP A 266 10.17 -8.06 20.83
C ASP A 266 10.31 -7.04 19.69
N GLY A 267 10.30 -7.50 18.43
CA GLY A 267 10.31 -6.63 17.26
C GLY A 267 9.00 -5.87 17.07
N VAL A 268 7.92 -6.25 17.76
CA VAL A 268 6.63 -5.55 17.67
C VAL A 268 6.58 -4.45 18.72
N VAL A 269 6.51 -3.20 18.26
CA VAL A 269 6.46 -1.99 19.06
C VAL A 269 5.07 -1.38 19.00
N ASP A 270 4.50 -1.12 20.17
CA ASP A 270 3.25 -0.38 20.28
C ASP A 270 3.46 1.11 19.96
N VAL A 271 2.55 1.66 19.15
CA VAL A 271 2.52 3.10 18.86
C VAL A 271 1.53 3.77 19.82
N ASN A 272 2.07 4.41 20.86
CA ASN A 272 1.25 5.15 21.81
C ASN A 272 0.73 6.45 21.17
N ASP A 273 -0.44 6.91 21.61
CA ASP A 273 -0.99 8.19 21.13
C ASP A 273 -0.09 9.38 21.47
N ASP A 274 0.64 9.29 22.59
CA ASP A 274 1.67 10.24 22.97
C ASP A 274 2.82 10.34 21.95
N ASP A 275 3.06 9.31 21.15
CA ASP A 275 4.15 9.27 20.18
C ASP A 275 3.70 9.76 18.79
N LEU A 276 2.40 10.01 18.60
CA LEU A 276 1.86 10.56 17.36
C LEU A 276 2.36 11.99 17.14
N HIS A 277 2.63 12.31 15.89
CA HIS A 277 3.22 13.58 15.45
C HIS A 277 4.61 13.90 16.03
N LYS A 278 5.18 13.03 16.87
CA LYS A 278 6.56 13.10 17.34
C LYS A 278 7.49 12.33 16.42
N CYS A 279 8.76 12.73 16.39
CA CYS A 279 9.79 11.98 15.72
C CYS A 279 10.21 10.79 16.61
N ILE A 280 9.93 9.58 16.16
CA ILE A 280 10.34 8.34 16.80
C ILE A 280 11.73 7.98 16.27
N ASP A 281 12.74 7.97 17.14
CA ASP A 281 14.10 7.55 16.80
C ASP A 281 14.13 6.04 16.54
N VAL A 282 14.42 5.67 15.30
CA VAL A 282 14.45 4.26 14.90
C VAL A 282 15.77 3.58 15.27
N GLN A 283 16.82 4.32 15.64
CA GLN A 283 18.07 3.75 16.15
C GLN A 283 18.01 3.41 17.64
N ARG A 284 16.98 3.86 18.37
CA ARG A 284 16.87 3.62 19.82
C ARG A 284 15.45 3.25 20.21
N MET A 285 14.80 2.42 19.39
CA MET A 285 13.44 2.00 19.68
C MET A 285 13.42 1.17 20.97
N PRO A 286 12.54 1.52 21.93
CA PRO A 286 12.41 0.77 23.17
C PRO A 286 11.92 -0.64 22.90
N VAL A 287 12.48 -1.61 23.61
CA VAL A 287 12.16 -3.04 23.49
C VAL A 287 11.21 -3.45 24.63
N LEU A 288 10.27 -4.37 24.38
CA LEU A 288 9.26 -4.78 25.37
C LEU A 288 9.87 -5.27 26.70
N ARG A 289 10.99 -6.00 26.65
CA ARG A 289 11.71 -6.50 27.84
C ARG A 289 12.62 -5.47 28.51
N GLY A 290 12.62 -4.23 28.02
CA GLY A 290 13.53 -3.17 28.47
C GLY A 290 14.77 -3.06 27.58
N GLY A 291 15.37 -1.87 27.57
CA GLY A 291 16.47 -1.51 26.68
C GLY A 291 16.02 -0.86 25.37
N THR A 292 16.97 -0.62 24.48
CA THR A 292 16.76 0.00 23.16
C THR A 292 17.48 -0.80 22.08
N ALA A 293 16.95 -0.86 20.87
CA ALA A 293 17.70 -1.38 19.73
C ALA A 293 17.31 -0.73 18.40
N ASP A 294 18.26 -0.75 17.47
CA ASP A 294 18.16 -0.13 16.16
C ASP A 294 17.24 -0.92 15.22
N ALA A 295 16.39 -0.19 14.51
CA ALA A 295 15.57 -0.70 13.43
C ALA A 295 16.22 -0.35 12.08
N LYS A 296 16.60 -1.39 11.32
CA LYS A 296 17.07 -1.23 9.93
C LYS A 296 15.90 -1.19 8.93
N GLY A 297 14.73 -1.65 9.36
CA GLY A 297 13.47 -1.48 8.63
C GLY A 297 12.27 -1.52 9.58
N ILE A 298 11.13 -1.01 9.12
CA ILE A 298 9.87 -1.04 9.86
C ILE A 298 8.71 -1.46 8.97
N MET A 299 7.69 -2.12 9.52
CA MET A 299 6.40 -2.37 8.85
C MET A 299 5.23 -2.28 9.82
N TRP A 300 4.03 -2.09 9.30
CA TRP A 300 2.81 -2.23 10.09
C TRP A 300 2.43 -3.71 10.24
N HIS A 301 2.06 -4.12 11.45
CA HIS A 301 1.56 -5.45 11.76
C HIS A 301 0.20 -5.38 12.43
N CYS A 302 -0.66 -6.32 12.04
CA CYS A 302 -1.99 -6.46 12.59
C CYS A 302 -2.07 -7.75 13.39
N ASP A 303 -2.44 -7.64 14.67
CA ASP A 303 -2.67 -8.77 15.56
C ASP A 303 -3.75 -9.70 14.96
N GLY A 304 -3.60 -11.01 15.17
CA GLY A 304 -4.49 -12.04 14.59
C GLY A 304 -4.00 -12.61 13.24
N LEU A 305 -2.92 -12.06 12.68
CA LEU A 305 -2.11 -12.71 11.66
C LEU A 305 -0.92 -13.36 12.34
N SER A 306 -1.08 -14.52 13.00
CA SER A 306 0.11 -15.24 13.45
C SER A 306 0.95 -15.58 12.21
N ALA A 307 2.27 -15.41 12.31
CA ALA A 307 3.19 -15.69 11.20
C ALA A 307 3.03 -17.14 10.71
N ASP A 308 2.60 -18.04 11.60
CA ASP A 308 2.32 -19.45 11.31
C ASP A 308 0.93 -19.68 10.70
N ALA A 309 -0.09 -18.86 11.04
CA ALA A 309 -1.41 -18.90 10.41
C ALA A 309 -1.38 -18.41 8.95
N ALA A 310 -0.38 -17.62 8.57
CA ALA A 310 -0.13 -17.31 7.16
C ALA A 310 0.38 -18.52 6.35
N ALA A 311 0.96 -19.53 7.03
CA ALA A 311 1.45 -20.77 6.41
C ALA A 311 0.41 -21.90 6.42
N VAL A 312 -0.48 -21.94 7.42
CA VAL A 312 -1.59 -22.92 7.47
C VAL A 312 -2.74 -22.43 6.60
N THR A 313 -2.68 -22.79 5.32
CA THR A 313 -3.74 -22.54 4.33
C THR A 313 -4.20 -21.09 4.27
N ALA A 314 -3.35 -20.23 3.68
CA ALA A 314 -3.90 -19.19 2.83
C ALA A 314 -4.73 -19.90 1.73
N GLU A 315 -5.99 -20.22 2.03
CA GLU A 315 -7.02 -20.12 1.01
C GLU A 315 -6.79 -18.75 0.40
N LYS A 316 -6.21 -18.73 -0.81
CA LYS A 316 -5.92 -17.49 -1.56
C LYS A 316 -7.08 -16.54 -1.27
N PRO A 317 -6.87 -15.39 -0.62
CA PRO A 317 -7.96 -14.49 -0.32
C PRO A 317 -8.69 -14.27 -1.65
N LYS A 318 -9.92 -14.82 -1.75
CA LYS A 318 -10.69 -14.93 -3.01
C LYS A 318 -11.09 -13.57 -3.59
N SER A 319 -10.58 -12.48 -3.02
CA SER A 319 -10.72 -11.13 -3.49
C SER A 319 -9.32 -10.50 -3.52
N HIS A 320 -8.51 -10.88 -4.50
CA HIS A 320 -7.50 -9.95 -4.96
C HIS A 320 -8.25 -8.74 -5.51
N SER A 321 -7.92 -7.54 -5.02
CA SER A 321 -8.46 -6.28 -5.53
C SER A 321 -8.33 -6.27 -7.06
N PRO A 322 -9.39 -5.92 -7.81
CA PRO A 322 -9.36 -5.89 -9.28
C PRO A 322 -8.44 -4.78 -9.82
N ASN A 323 -7.87 -3.96 -8.92
CA ASN A 323 -7.01 -2.83 -9.23
C ASN A 323 -5.58 -3.26 -9.53
N ALA A 324 -4.89 -2.42 -10.30
CA ALA A 324 -3.47 -2.59 -10.58
C ALA A 324 -2.66 -2.28 -9.32
N LEU A 325 -1.52 -2.93 -9.15
CA LEU A 325 -0.55 -2.55 -8.13
C LEU A 325 0.71 -2.02 -8.83
N VAL A 326 0.97 -0.72 -8.73
CA VAL A 326 2.00 -0.03 -9.51
C VAL A 326 2.97 0.76 -8.64
N SER A 327 4.12 1.12 -9.21
CA SER A 327 5.10 2.00 -8.60
C SER A 327 5.79 2.86 -9.66
N HIS A 328 5.91 4.16 -9.41
CA HIS A 328 6.63 5.12 -10.27
C HIS A 328 8.10 5.31 -9.88
N ASN A 329 8.53 4.74 -8.76
CA ASN A 329 9.90 4.85 -8.25
C ASN A 329 10.59 3.50 -8.04
N ALA A 330 9.89 2.37 -8.24
CA ALA A 330 10.49 1.03 -8.22
C ALA A 330 11.42 0.75 -9.41
N CYS A 331 11.44 1.65 -10.37
CA CYS A 331 12.23 1.56 -11.58
C CYS A 331 13.49 2.37 -11.41
N GLN A 332 14.63 1.67 -11.42
CA GLN A 332 15.91 2.36 -11.55
C GLN A 332 15.91 2.99 -12.95
N VAL A 333 15.99 4.33 -13.01
CA VAL A 333 16.32 4.98 -14.27
C VAL A 333 17.71 4.45 -14.61
N ASN A 334 17.82 3.60 -15.63
CA ASN A 334 19.09 3.15 -16.19
C ASN A 334 19.79 4.31 -16.90
N SER A 335 19.87 5.49 -16.28
CA SER A 335 20.83 6.52 -16.66
C SER A 335 22.21 6.03 -16.21
N TYR A 336 22.69 5.00 -16.90
CA TYR A 336 24.09 4.65 -17.06
C TYR A 336 24.78 5.75 -17.91
N GLN A 337 24.50 7.03 -17.66
CA GLN A 337 25.37 8.09 -18.10
C GLN A 337 26.64 7.94 -17.28
N ARG A 338 27.70 7.41 -17.90
CA ARG A 338 29.07 7.37 -17.36
C ARG A 338 29.38 8.75 -16.77
N GLY A 339 29.30 8.88 -15.46
CA GLY A 339 29.67 10.11 -14.75
C GLY A 339 28.58 10.77 -13.89
N SER A 340 27.29 10.45 -14.05
CA SER A 340 26.29 10.99 -13.10
C SER A 340 26.30 10.16 -11.81
N ARG A 341 27.07 10.61 -10.83
CA ARG A 341 26.87 10.24 -9.43
C ARG A 341 25.47 10.73 -9.03
N GLU A 342 24.70 9.82 -8.43
CA GLU A 342 23.39 9.99 -7.80
C GLU A 342 22.12 10.00 -8.67
N ALA A 343 21.25 9.03 -8.38
CA ALA A 343 19.92 9.35 -7.89
C ALA A 343 19.61 8.40 -6.72
N VAL A 344 19.61 8.96 -5.52
CA VAL A 344 19.14 8.32 -4.29
C VAL A 344 17.73 7.78 -4.51
N GLN A 345 17.58 6.46 -4.62
CA GLN A 345 16.26 5.83 -4.81
C GLN A 345 15.58 5.69 -3.47
N ARG A 346 14.52 6.47 -3.26
CA ARG A 346 13.51 6.19 -2.22
C ARG A 346 13.04 4.73 -2.36
N PRO A 347 12.71 4.01 -1.27
CA PRO A 347 12.16 2.66 -1.36
C PRO A 347 10.94 2.64 -2.30
N PRO A 348 10.74 1.56 -3.08
CA PRO A 348 9.58 1.40 -3.94
C PRO A 348 8.29 1.67 -3.17
N THR A 349 7.55 2.69 -3.59
CA THR A 349 6.19 2.95 -3.11
C THR A 349 5.23 2.26 -4.06
N TRP A 350 4.38 1.39 -3.52
CA TRP A 350 3.38 0.67 -4.29
C TRP A 350 2.01 1.25 -4.01
N MET A 351 1.24 1.52 -5.07
CA MET A 351 -0.10 2.08 -4.97
C MET A 351 -1.08 1.25 -5.79
N GLU A 352 -2.31 1.10 -5.27
CA GLU A 352 -3.40 0.53 -6.03
C GLU A 352 -3.98 1.58 -6.97
N VAL A 353 -4.01 1.30 -8.27
CA VAL A 353 -4.63 2.18 -9.28
C VAL A 353 -5.91 1.51 -9.78
N PRO A 354 -7.08 2.14 -9.58
CA PRO A 354 -8.34 1.63 -10.09
C PRO A 354 -8.38 1.56 -11.61
N LEU A 355 -9.26 0.71 -12.12
CA LEU A 355 -9.64 0.70 -13.53
C LEU A 355 -10.17 2.06 -13.97
N ASP A 356 -9.87 2.42 -15.22
CA ASP A 356 -10.28 3.66 -15.87
C ASP A 356 -9.84 4.94 -15.14
N HIS A 357 -8.99 4.84 -14.11
CA HIS A 357 -8.45 5.97 -13.39
C HIS A 357 -7.24 6.57 -14.10
N CYS A 358 -7.28 7.87 -14.33
CA CYS A 358 -6.18 8.58 -14.98
C CYS A 358 -5.04 8.87 -14.00
N MET A 359 -3.83 8.47 -14.38
CA MET A 359 -2.60 8.73 -13.65
C MET A 359 -1.67 9.63 -14.48
N SER A 360 -1.42 10.84 -14.01
CA SER A 360 -0.44 11.75 -14.60
C SER A 360 0.98 11.41 -14.13
N LEU A 361 1.91 11.42 -15.07
CA LEU A 361 3.34 11.19 -14.88
C LEU A 361 4.09 12.47 -15.17
N THR A 362 4.89 12.92 -14.21
CA THR A 362 5.82 14.03 -14.37
C THR A 362 7.20 13.52 -14.71
N ASN A 363 7.97 14.23 -15.54
CA ASN A 363 9.39 14.00 -15.78
C ASN A 363 9.74 12.58 -16.26
N HIS A 364 8.95 12.01 -17.18
CA HIS A 364 9.21 10.66 -17.74
C HIS A 364 9.36 9.55 -16.69
N GLN A 365 8.63 9.65 -15.57
CA GLN A 365 8.71 8.63 -14.51
C GLN A 365 8.42 7.23 -15.06
N PRO A 366 9.34 6.27 -14.87
CA PRO A 366 9.12 4.90 -15.30
C PRO A 366 8.09 4.20 -14.40
N LEU A 367 7.16 3.48 -15.02
CA LEU A 367 6.15 2.69 -14.33
C LEU A 367 6.59 1.24 -14.21
N ARG A 368 6.53 0.73 -12.98
CA ARG A 368 6.56 -0.71 -12.68
C ARG A 368 5.18 -1.16 -12.27
N THR A 369 4.76 -2.33 -12.75
CA THR A 369 3.50 -2.94 -12.31
C THR A 369 3.80 -4.32 -11.73
N LEU A 370 3.27 -4.56 -10.53
CA LEU A 370 3.38 -5.85 -9.85
C LEU A 370 2.14 -6.73 -10.11
N ARG A 371 0.97 -6.10 -10.31
CA ARG A 371 -0.29 -6.79 -10.58
C ARG A 371 -1.07 -6.08 -11.67
N THR A 372 -1.47 -6.83 -12.70
CA THR A 372 -2.41 -6.38 -13.73
C THR A 372 -3.81 -6.25 -13.11
N PRO A 373 -4.55 -5.17 -13.36
CA PRO A 373 -5.95 -5.14 -13.00
C PRO A 373 -6.79 -6.06 -13.90
N VAL A 374 -7.91 -6.52 -13.37
CA VAL A 374 -8.84 -7.41 -14.08
C VAL A 374 -10.16 -6.68 -14.27
N CYS A 375 -10.61 -6.63 -15.51
CA CYS A 375 -11.86 -5.99 -15.91
C CYS A 375 -13.09 -6.71 -15.34
N PRO A 376 -14.26 -6.06 -15.31
CA PRO A 376 -15.51 -6.66 -14.81
C PRO A 376 -15.99 -7.91 -15.59
N ASP A 377 -15.42 -8.17 -16.76
CA ASP A 377 -15.67 -9.36 -17.59
C ASP A 377 -14.67 -10.49 -17.33
N GLY A 378 -13.72 -10.30 -16.41
CA GLY A 378 -12.68 -11.27 -16.05
C GLY A 378 -11.42 -11.21 -16.91
N LYS A 379 -11.36 -10.33 -17.93
CA LYS A 379 -10.16 -10.19 -18.77
C LYS A 379 -9.14 -9.25 -18.13
N GLU A 380 -7.86 -9.40 -18.49
CA GLU A 380 -6.83 -8.44 -18.11
C GLU A 380 -7.11 -7.08 -18.75
N ALA A 381 -6.97 -6.00 -17.98
CA ALA A 381 -7.09 -4.66 -18.54
C ALA A 381 -5.89 -4.33 -19.44
N MET A 382 -6.12 -3.44 -20.39
CA MET A 382 -5.04 -2.91 -21.23
C MET A 382 -4.42 -1.68 -20.59
N LEU A 383 -3.22 -1.32 -21.05
CA LEU A 383 -2.61 -0.06 -20.69
C LEU A 383 -2.91 0.98 -21.77
N ALA A 384 -3.70 1.99 -21.42
CA ALA A 384 -3.93 3.17 -22.23
C ALA A 384 -2.94 4.28 -21.82
N THR A 385 -2.35 4.96 -22.80
CA THR A 385 -1.34 5.98 -22.56
C THR A 385 -1.61 7.23 -23.39
N TRP A 386 -1.33 8.40 -22.80
CA TRP A 386 -1.39 9.71 -23.43
C TRP A 386 -0.03 10.39 -23.31
N SER A 387 0.34 11.13 -24.35
CA SER A 387 1.54 11.96 -24.45
C SER A 387 1.42 13.30 -23.72
N THR A 388 0.30 13.52 -23.04
CA THR A 388 -0.03 14.69 -22.23
C THR A 388 -0.51 14.24 -20.83
N ALA A 389 -0.51 15.15 -19.86
CA ALA A 389 -1.07 14.90 -18.54
C ALA A 389 -2.61 14.85 -18.55
N ASN A 390 -3.20 14.19 -17.54
CA ASN A 390 -4.64 14.17 -17.24
C ASN A 390 -5.54 13.43 -18.25
N CYS A 391 -4.97 12.52 -19.05
CA CYS A 391 -5.68 11.63 -19.97
C CYS A 391 -6.77 12.32 -20.82
N PRO A 392 -6.47 13.42 -21.52
CA PRO A 392 -7.47 14.16 -22.27
C PRO A 392 -7.95 13.33 -23.47
N GLY A 393 -9.27 13.20 -23.60
CA GLY A 393 -9.88 12.53 -24.75
C GLY A 393 -9.39 11.09 -24.94
N MET A 394 -9.17 10.69 -26.20
CA MET A 394 -8.77 9.32 -26.54
C MET A 394 -7.25 9.11 -26.38
N PRO A 395 -6.82 7.96 -25.82
CA PRO A 395 -5.41 7.63 -25.63
C PRO A 395 -4.64 7.59 -26.94
N ASP A 396 -3.36 7.97 -26.90
CA ASP A 396 -2.45 7.86 -28.04
C ASP A 396 -2.11 6.40 -28.35
N ARG A 397 -2.08 5.55 -27.32
CA ARG A 397 -1.83 4.13 -27.48
C ARG A 397 -2.60 3.31 -26.45
N VAL A 398 -3.15 2.18 -26.90
CA VAL A 398 -3.79 1.17 -26.06
C VAL A 398 -3.18 -0.17 -26.41
N ALA A 399 -2.57 -0.84 -25.44
CA ALA A 399 -1.90 -2.11 -25.68
C ALA A 399 -2.29 -3.14 -24.62
N GLY A 400 -2.38 -4.41 -25.04
CA GLY A 400 -2.44 -5.53 -24.11
C GLY A 400 -1.30 -5.45 -23.08
N PHE A 401 -1.64 -5.63 -21.82
CA PHE A 401 -0.72 -5.42 -20.72
C PHE A 401 -0.80 -6.56 -19.73
N THR A 402 0.27 -7.34 -19.60
CA THR A 402 0.39 -8.38 -18.57
C THR A 402 1.55 -8.05 -17.64
N ALA A 403 1.26 -7.84 -16.37
CA ALA A 403 2.25 -7.78 -15.30
C ALA A 403 2.83 -9.18 -15.08
N LYS A 404 3.90 -9.54 -15.80
CA LYS A 404 4.70 -10.69 -15.39
C LYS A 404 5.53 -10.29 -14.17
N LEU A 405 5.48 -11.12 -13.12
CA LEU A 405 6.37 -11.02 -11.97
C LEU A 405 7.82 -10.87 -12.46
N GLY A 406 8.36 -9.65 -12.36
CA GLY A 406 9.76 -9.36 -12.68
C GLY A 406 10.07 -8.59 -13.97
N SER A 407 9.12 -8.26 -14.86
CA SER A 407 9.51 -7.72 -16.19
C SER A 407 9.12 -6.26 -16.46
N ILE A 408 10.17 -5.45 -16.60
CA ILE A 408 10.31 -4.24 -17.41
C ILE A 408 9.63 -2.97 -16.88
N CYS A 409 10.48 -2.02 -16.51
CA CYS A 409 10.13 -0.63 -16.33
C CYS A 409 9.72 0.00 -17.66
N ARG A 410 8.51 0.56 -17.71
CA ARG A 410 8.02 1.27 -18.90
C ARG A 410 8.16 2.76 -18.69
N THR A 411 8.97 3.39 -19.54
CA THR A 411 9.08 4.83 -19.60
C THR A 411 8.07 5.35 -20.62
N PHE A 412 7.38 6.44 -20.28
CA PHE A 412 6.48 7.13 -21.20
C PHE A 412 7.12 8.43 -21.65
N HIS A 413 7.20 8.61 -22.96
CA HIS A 413 7.75 9.81 -23.57
C HIS A 413 6.59 10.68 -24.06
N GLY A 414 6.18 11.64 -23.24
CA GLY A 414 5.33 12.73 -23.72
C GLY A 414 6.16 13.90 -24.24
N ARG A 415 5.54 14.80 -25.02
CA ARG A 415 6.26 15.90 -25.70
C ARG A 415 6.90 16.88 -24.73
N ASP A 416 6.21 17.16 -23.62
CA ASP A 416 6.58 18.22 -22.69
C ASP A 416 7.13 17.65 -21.37
N GLY A 417 7.68 16.42 -21.42
CA GLY A 417 8.10 15.69 -20.22
C GLY A 417 6.95 15.14 -19.37
N THR A 418 5.71 15.42 -19.75
CA THR A 418 4.48 14.94 -19.08
C THR A 418 3.84 13.83 -19.90
N ALA A 419 3.32 12.80 -19.24
CA ALA A 419 2.53 11.76 -19.86
C ALA A 419 1.42 11.37 -18.90
N SER A 420 0.45 10.58 -19.35
CA SER A 420 -0.50 9.96 -18.44
C SER A 420 -0.88 8.57 -18.92
N TYR A 421 -1.40 7.75 -18.01
CA TYR A 421 -1.85 6.40 -18.30
C TYR A 421 -3.10 6.04 -17.51
N SER A 422 -3.79 5.00 -17.97
CA SER A 422 -4.94 4.43 -17.30
C SER A 422 -5.02 2.94 -17.65
N PHE A 423 -5.62 2.15 -16.76
CA PHE A 423 -5.90 0.75 -17.02
C PHE A 423 -7.28 0.63 -17.63
N TRP A 424 -7.31 0.37 -18.93
CA TRP A 424 -8.47 0.49 -19.77
C TRP A 424 -9.17 -0.86 -19.90
N CYS A 425 -10.46 -0.88 -19.56
CA CYS A 425 -11.32 -2.03 -19.77
C CYS A 425 -12.25 -1.84 -20.96
N ASP A 426 -12.57 -2.95 -21.61
CA ASP A 426 -13.70 -2.94 -22.53
C ASP A 426 -15.01 -2.96 -21.75
N ALA A 427 -15.93 -2.08 -22.13
CA ALA A 427 -17.30 -2.17 -21.67
C ALA A 427 -17.92 -3.50 -22.10
N LYS A 428 -18.76 -4.08 -21.24
CA LYS A 428 -19.37 -5.42 -21.35
C LYS A 428 -20.13 -5.69 -22.66
N ASP A 429 -20.53 -4.66 -23.40
CA ASP A 429 -21.16 -4.81 -24.72
C ASP A 429 -20.09 -4.86 -25.83
N SER A 430 -19.50 -6.04 -26.01
CA SER A 430 -18.36 -6.31 -26.90
C SER A 430 -18.51 -5.81 -28.35
N SER A 431 -19.74 -5.71 -28.87
CA SER A 431 -20.00 -5.24 -30.24
C SER A 431 -19.87 -3.72 -30.43
N GLN A 432 -20.11 -2.92 -29.39
CA GLN A 432 -19.92 -1.46 -29.44
C GLN A 432 -18.49 -1.06 -29.04
N THR A 433 -17.77 -1.92 -28.32
CA THR A 433 -16.49 -1.55 -27.72
C THR A 433 -15.29 -1.75 -28.64
N GLU A 434 -15.26 -2.82 -29.44
CA GLU A 434 -14.29 -2.94 -30.52
C GLU A 434 -14.46 -1.77 -31.51
N GLN A 435 -15.72 -1.38 -31.77
CA GLN A 435 -16.02 -0.16 -32.49
C GLN A 435 -15.55 1.10 -31.74
N ARG A 436 -15.59 1.18 -30.42
CA ARG A 436 -15.08 2.35 -29.68
C ARG A 436 -13.56 2.49 -29.75
N ARG A 437 -12.82 1.38 -29.77
CA ARG A 437 -11.35 1.35 -29.93
C ARG A 437 -10.92 1.72 -31.34
N LEU A 438 -11.60 1.17 -32.34
CA LEU A 438 -11.25 1.30 -33.76
C LEU A 438 -11.88 2.54 -34.40
N ARG A 439 -13.05 2.99 -33.92
CA ARG A 439 -13.67 4.22 -34.41
C ARG A 439 -12.97 5.44 -33.86
N ARG A 440 -12.98 6.45 -34.70
CA ARG A 440 -12.59 7.80 -34.38
C ARG A 440 -13.81 8.52 -33.79
N PRO A 441 -13.85 8.83 -32.47
CA PRO A 441 -14.97 9.60 -31.92
C PRO A 441 -15.03 10.98 -32.58
N GLY A 442 -16.22 11.58 -32.58
CA GLY A 442 -16.43 12.91 -33.15
C GLY A 442 -15.41 13.91 -32.57
N GLY A 443 -14.60 14.50 -33.45
CA GLY A 443 -13.56 15.48 -33.08
C GLY A 443 -12.13 14.93 -33.00
N ASP A 444 -11.90 13.62 -32.87
CA ASP A 444 -10.55 13.07 -33.05
C ASP A 444 -10.22 13.13 -34.55
N LYS A 445 -9.06 13.71 -34.90
CA LYS A 445 -8.60 13.88 -36.28
C LYS A 445 -7.39 12.99 -36.60
N ARG A 446 -6.92 12.20 -35.63
CA ARG A 446 -5.78 11.30 -35.77
C ARG A 446 -6.15 10.07 -36.59
N ALA A 447 -5.15 9.49 -37.25
CA ALA A 447 -5.27 8.15 -37.79
C ALA A 447 -5.25 7.12 -36.66
N VAL A 448 -5.86 5.96 -36.90
CA VAL A 448 -5.90 4.82 -35.98
C VAL A 448 -5.33 3.63 -36.72
N PHE A 449 -4.31 2.98 -36.16
CA PHE A 449 -3.67 1.82 -36.77
C PHE A 449 -3.20 0.81 -35.72
N SER A 450 -2.83 -0.38 -36.16
CA SER A 450 -2.23 -1.42 -35.32
C SER A 450 -1.15 -2.19 -36.07
N MET A 451 -0.08 -2.59 -35.39
CA MET A 451 1.07 -3.27 -36.01
C MET A 451 1.17 -4.76 -35.67
N ASP A 452 0.46 -5.21 -34.64
CA ASP A 452 0.54 -6.57 -34.09
C ASP A 452 -0.69 -7.43 -34.43
N THR A 453 -1.62 -6.91 -35.23
CA THR A 453 -2.85 -7.60 -35.63
C THR A 453 -2.65 -8.51 -36.84
N CYS A 454 -1.60 -8.25 -37.61
CA CYS A 454 -1.26 -9.03 -38.80
C CYS A 454 -0.48 -10.28 -38.41
N LYS A 455 -0.79 -11.41 -39.05
CA LYS A 455 -0.11 -12.67 -38.77
C LYS A 455 1.39 -12.49 -39.03
N PRO A 456 2.26 -12.76 -38.04
CA PRO A 456 3.68 -12.80 -38.34
C PRO A 456 3.97 -13.93 -39.33
N LYS A 457 4.94 -13.73 -40.23
CA LYS A 457 5.44 -14.80 -41.11
C LYS A 457 5.90 -16.00 -40.27
N ASP A 458 5.65 -17.21 -40.77
CA ASP A 458 5.99 -18.48 -40.11
C ASP A 458 7.44 -18.47 -39.57
N GLY A 459 7.61 -18.80 -38.29
CA GLY A 459 8.92 -19.04 -37.67
C GLY A 459 9.54 -17.90 -36.85
N MET A 460 8.97 -16.68 -36.84
CA MET A 460 9.52 -15.56 -36.04
C MET A 460 8.91 -15.40 -34.63
N TRP A 461 7.88 -16.17 -34.26
CA TRP A 461 7.11 -15.96 -33.03
C TRP A 461 6.68 -17.28 -32.37
N THR A 462 6.78 -17.38 -31.03
CA THR A 462 6.05 -18.40 -30.28
C THR A 462 4.66 -17.88 -29.91
N PRO A 463 3.58 -18.59 -30.28
CA PRO A 463 2.20 -18.21 -29.95
C PRO A 463 1.96 -17.91 -28.47
N GLU A 464 2.72 -18.52 -27.54
CA GLU A 464 2.51 -18.33 -26.10
C GLU A 464 2.82 -16.91 -25.57
N ARG A 465 3.59 -16.08 -26.29
CA ARG A 465 3.88 -14.71 -25.84
C ARG A 465 2.77 -13.69 -26.13
N HIS A 466 1.87 -13.99 -27.07
CA HIS A 466 0.77 -13.09 -27.46
C HIS A 466 -0.61 -13.74 -27.53
N ALA A 467 -0.72 -15.07 -27.35
CA ALA A 467 -2.01 -15.73 -27.18
C ALA A 467 -2.77 -15.11 -26.00
N GLY A 468 -3.80 -14.32 -26.30
CA GLY A 468 -4.65 -13.65 -25.32
C GLY A 468 -4.43 -12.15 -25.13
N LEU A 469 -3.40 -11.54 -25.75
CA LEU A 469 -3.19 -10.09 -25.68
C LEU A 469 -3.99 -9.37 -26.77
N ALA A 470 -4.73 -8.33 -26.38
CA ALA A 470 -5.43 -7.47 -27.32
C ALA A 470 -4.45 -6.73 -28.24
N ALA A 471 -4.83 -6.53 -29.51
CA ALA A 471 -4.04 -5.79 -30.47
C ALA A 471 -3.69 -4.39 -29.96
N THR A 472 -2.45 -3.97 -30.19
CA THR A 472 -1.96 -2.63 -29.90
C THR A 472 -2.57 -1.66 -30.89
N ILE A 473 -3.40 -0.76 -30.40
CA ILE A 473 -3.99 0.34 -31.17
C ILE A 473 -3.17 1.60 -30.90
N GLU A 474 -2.70 2.24 -31.97
CA GLU A 474 -2.00 3.53 -31.91
C GLU A 474 -2.78 4.60 -32.66
N ARG A 475 -2.72 5.83 -32.14
CA ARG A 475 -3.32 7.02 -32.71
C ARG A 475 -2.25 8.04 -33.01
N VAL A 476 -2.18 8.46 -34.27
CA VAL A 476 -1.13 9.37 -34.74
C VAL A 476 -1.74 10.58 -35.43
N GLY A 477 -1.25 11.76 -35.05
CA GLY A 477 -1.64 13.01 -35.69
C GLY A 477 -1.12 13.12 -37.11
N VAL A 478 -1.67 14.06 -37.86
CA VAL A 478 -1.09 14.45 -39.16
C VAL A 478 0.34 14.95 -38.96
N ASP A 479 1.18 14.68 -39.97
CA ASP A 479 2.59 15.05 -40.06
C ASP A 479 3.47 14.52 -38.91
N LYS A 480 2.96 13.50 -38.19
CA LYS A 480 3.73 12.76 -37.20
C LYS A 480 4.32 11.51 -37.84
N CYS A 481 5.63 11.39 -37.73
CA CYS A 481 6.35 10.23 -38.23
C CYS A 481 6.01 8.97 -37.43
N ILE A 482 5.73 7.90 -38.16
CA ILE A 482 5.66 6.53 -37.67
C ILE A 482 6.96 5.88 -38.11
N GLU A 483 7.90 5.78 -37.18
CA GLU A 483 9.27 5.38 -37.47
C GLU A 483 9.44 3.86 -37.50
N SER A 484 10.43 3.41 -38.27
CA SER A 484 11.12 2.12 -38.09
C SER A 484 10.27 0.88 -38.33
N PHE A 485 9.44 0.88 -39.38
CA PHE A 485 8.90 -0.37 -39.90
C PHE A 485 10.05 -1.22 -40.44
N SER A 486 10.06 -2.50 -40.09
CA SER A 486 10.91 -3.47 -40.80
C SER A 486 10.31 -3.74 -42.17
N ARG A 487 11.16 -4.20 -43.11
CA ARG A 487 10.73 -4.53 -44.48
C ARG A 487 9.49 -5.44 -44.54
N ASP A 488 9.39 -6.39 -43.61
CA ASP A 488 8.30 -7.37 -43.53
C ASP A 488 7.21 -6.98 -42.52
N SER A 489 7.23 -5.75 -42.01
CA SER A 489 6.17 -5.27 -41.12
C SER A 489 4.87 -5.14 -41.90
N GLU A 490 3.82 -5.76 -41.39
CA GLU A 490 2.44 -5.51 -41.79
C GLU A 490 1.74 -4.71 -40.70
N TRP A 491 0.75 -3.92 -41.11
CA TRP A 491 -0.05 -3.12 -40.21
C TRP A 491 -1.48 -3.00 -40.74
N VAL A 492 -2.40 -2.66 -39.86
CA VAL A 492 -3.80 -2.41 -40.21
C VAL A 492 -4.09 -0.94 -39.95
N ILE A 493 -4.61 -0.25 -40.97
CA ILE A 493 -5.14 1.11 -40.80
C ILE A 493 -6.65 0.97 -40.53
N HIS A 494 -7.08 1.32 -39.32
CA HIS A 494 -8.49 1.26 -38.92
C HIS A 494 -9.25 2.52 -39.30
N ALA A 495 -8.57 3.68 -39.24
CA ALA A 495 -9.14 4.96 -39.66
C ALA A 495 -8.04 5.90 -40.15
N ASN A 496 -8.32 6.64 -41.23
CA ASN A 496 -7.39 7.66 -41.73
C ASN A 496 -7.43 8.94 -40.87
N ALA A 497 -6.31 9.68 -40.84
CA ALA A 497 -6.25 11.01 -40.27
C ALA A 497 -7.02 12.03 -41.14
N VAL A 498 -7.44 13.12 -40.52
CA VAL A 498 -8.09 14.24 -41.20
C VAL A 498 -7.32 15.53 -40.91
N CYS A 499 -7.12 16.34 -41.93
CA CYS A 499 -6.37 17.59 -41.87
C CYS A 499 -7.05 18.63 -40.97
N LYS A 500 -6.35 19.75 -40.74
CA LYS A 500 -6.81 20.82 -39.82
C LYS A 500 -8.21 21.35 -40.19
N ASP A 501 -8.53 21.39 -41.48
CA ASP A 501 -9.83 21.80 -42.02
C ASP A 501 -11.02 20.92 -41.59
N GLY A 502 -10.74 19.72 -41.05
CA GLY A 502 -11.76 18.77 -40.62
C GLY A 502 -12.48 18.04 -41.76
N LYS A 503 -12.11 18.29 -43.02
CA LYS A 503 -12.79 17.75 -44.21
C LYS A 503 -11.85 16.93 -45.09
N THR A 504 -10.61 17.38 -45.26
CA THR A 504 -9.64 16.71 -46.12
C THR A 504 -9.02 15.53 -45.39
N LYS A 505 -9.04 14.35 -46.03
CA LYS A 505 -8.35 13.16 -45.53
C LYS A 505 -6.85 13.34 -45.76
N ALA A 506 -6.03 12.92 -44.80
CA ALA A 506 -4.59 12.94 -44.98
C ALA A 506 -4.17 11.92 -46.04
N LYS A 507 -3.14 12.26 -46.81
CA LYS A 507 -2.43 11.34 -47.69
C LYS A 507 -1.45 10.50 -46.88
N MET A 508 -0.99 9.38 -47.41
CA MET A 508 0.12 8.62 -46.84
C MET A 508 1.42 9.08 -47.48
N ALA A 509 2.33 9.62 -46.68
CA ALA A 509 3.70 9.88 -47.11
C ALA A 509 4.60 8.72 -46.69
N TYR A 510 5.49 8.32 -47.59
CA TYR A 510 6.39 7.20 -47.44
C TYR A 510 7.83 7.65 -47.61
N TRP A 511 8.72 7.16 -46.75
CA TRP A 511 10.15 7.34 -46.87
C TRP A 511 10.87 6.00 -46.82
N LYS A 512 11.76 5.79 -47.77
CA LYS A 512 12.66 4.65 -47.88
C LYS A 512 13.85 4.82 -46.92
N GLY A 513 14.30 3.70 -46.36
CA GLY A 513 15.48 3.65 -45.51
C GLY A 513 15.28 4.20 -44.09
N GLU A 514 16.38 4.62 -43.47
CA GLU A 514 16.42 5.11 -42.08
C GLU A 514 16.21 6.63 -41.96
N SER A 515 15.56 7.25 -42.94
CA SER A 515 15.36 8.70 -42.95
C SER A 515 14.49 9.21 -41.81
N ARG A 516 13.68 8.35 -41.16
CA ARG A 516 12.79 8.71 -40.02
C ARG A 516 11.91 9.92 -40.34
N CYS A 517 11.29 9.89 -41.53
CA CYS A 517 10.51 10.97 -42.12
C CYS A 517 11.25 12.31 -42.26
N ARG A 518 12.59 12.31 -42.31
CA ARG A 518 13.37 13.51 -42.58
C ARG A 518 13.51 13.72 -44.09
N GLY A 519 13.36 14.97 -44.51
CA GLY A 519 13.44 15.35 -45.92
C GLY A 519 12.14 15.09 -46.69
N LYS A 520 12.21 15.23 -48.01
CA LYS A 520 11.07 15.03 -48.90
C LYS A 520 10.66 13.54 -48.90
N PRO A 521 9.36 13.21 -48.79
CA PRO A 521 8.88 11.84 -48.97
C PRO A 521 9.28 11.29 -50.34
N ASP A 522 9.61 10.00 -50.40
CA ASP A 522 9.84 9.29 -51.65
C ASP A 522 8.54 9.12 -52.44
N GLU A 523 7.42 8.94 -51.73
CA GLU A 523 6.10 8.80 -52.31
C GLU A 523 5.04 9.45 -51.41
N ILE A 524 4.01 10.01 -52.04
CA ILE A 524 2.81 10.53 -51.36
C ILE A 524 1.61 10.04 -52.16
N GLY A 525 0.74 9.26 -51.52
CA GLY A 525 -0.45 8.69 -52.16
C GLY A 525 -1.68 8.76 -51.26
N ASP A 526 -2.87 8.61 -51.83
CA ASP A 526 -4.09 8.52 -51.03
C ASP A 526 -4.12 7.21 -50.22
N VAL A 527 -4.67 7.24 -49.00
CA VAL A 527 -4.95 6.01 -48.25
C VAL A 527 -6.12 5.31 -48.93
N ASN A 528 -5.85 4.18 -49.58
CA ASN A 528 -6.85 3.38 -50.27
C ASN A 528 -7.93 2.91 -49.28
N GLU A 529 -9.18 3.33 -49.52
CA GLU A 529 -10.31 2.98 -48.65
C GLU A 529 -10.57 1.47 -48.60
N GLY A 530 -10.24 0.76 -49.69
CA GLY A 530 -10.35 -0.69 -49.77
C GLY A 530 -9.37 -1.45 -48.86
N ASP A 531 -8.34 -0.77 -48.37
CA ASP A 531 -7.29 -1.34 -47.51
C ASP A 531 -7.55 -1.10 -46.01
N LEU A 532 -8.54 -0.26 -45.68
CA LEU A 532 -8.92 -0.04 -44.28
C LEU A 532 -9.42 -1.33 -43.64
N GLY A 533 -8.90 -1.64 -42.45
CA GLY A 533 -9.20 -2.87 -41.72
C GLY A 533 -8.51 -4.12 -42.30
N LYS A 534 -7.65 -4.00 -43.31
CA LYS A 534 -6.85 -5.09 -43.86
C LYS A 534 -5.39 -4.96 -43.47
N CYS A 535 -4.70 -6.09 -43.44
CA CYS A 535 -3.26 -6.12 -43.32
C CYS A 535 -2.63 -5.66 -44.63
N VAL A 536 -1.86 -4.58 -44.56
CA VAL A 536 -1.07 -4.06 -45.67
C VAL A 536 0.40 -4.04 -45.29
N GLN A 537 1.28 -4.18 -46.27
CA GLN A 537 2.71 -4.05 -46.03
C GLN A 537 3.04 -2.59 -45.69
N ALA A 538 3.79 -2.40 -44.61
CA ALA A 538 4.23 -1.08 -44.21
C ALA A 538 5.37 -0.56 -45.10
N CYS A 539 6.21 -1.44 -45.66
CA CYS A 539 7.24 -1.05 -46.62
C CYS A 539 6.88 -1.61 -48.00
N GLU A 540 6.62 -0.74 -48.97
CA GLU A 540 6.35 -1.14 -50.35
C GLU A 540 7.68 -1.31 -51.09
N GLY A 541 7.98 -2.54 -51.53
CA GLY A 541 9.05 -2.77 -52.51
C GLY A 541 9.85 -4.08 -52.39
N ASN A 542 10.20 -4.63 -53.56
CA ASN A 542 11.20 -5.67 -53.76
C ASN A 542 12.65 -5.18 -53.61
N GLU A 543 12.86 -3.97 -53.09
CA GLU A 543 14.19 -3.37 -52.98
C GLU A 543 15.02 -4.12 -51.93
N ARG A 544 16.00 -4.87 -52.42
CA ARG A 544 16.85 -5.78 -51.62
C ARG A 544 17.65 -5.10 -50.50
N TRP A 545 17.67 -3.77 -50.42
CA TRP A 545 18.64 -3.01 -49.61
C TRP A 545 18.04 -2.07 -48.56
N ALA A 546 16.73 -1.77 -48.60
CA ALA A 546 16.07 -0.96 -47.58
C ALA A 546 15.51 -1.87 -46.48
N PHE A 547 16.27 -2.06 -45.39
CA PHE A 547 15.82 -2.87 -44.25
C PHE A 547 14.71 -2.22 -43.41
N ARG A 548 14.51 -0.91 -43.60
CA ARG A 548 13.55 -0.10 -42.84
C ARG A 548 12.87 0.93 -43.73
N CYS A 549 11.67 1.32 -43.34
CA CYS A 549 10.97 2.46 -43.89
C CYS A 549 10.26 3.25 -42.79
N SER A 550 9.77 4.44 -43.12
CA SER A 550 8.94 5.26 -42.23
C SER A 550 7.72 5.76 -42.98
N ARG A 551 6.61 5.99 -42.26
CA ARG A 551 5.37 6.54 -42.84
C ARG A 551 4.86 7.71 -42.01
N ALA A 552 4.06 8.57 -42.63
CA ALA A 552 3.31 9.61 -41.93
C ALA A 552 1.99 9.88 -42.66
N PHE A 553 0.96 10.27 -41.91
CA PHE A 553 -0.27 10.79 -42.48
C PHE A 553 -0.08 12.28 -42.79
N TRP A 554 0.06 12.63 -44.05
CA TRP A 554 0.50 13.93 -44.55
C TRP A 554 -0.66 14.80 -45.04
N CYS A 555 -0.63 16.09 -44.68
CA CYS A 555 -1.57 17.08 -45.22
C CYS A 555 -0.82 18.12 -46.05
N GLU A 556 -1.16 18.23 -47.34
CA GLU A 556 -0.53 19.23 -48.22
C GLU A 556 -0.88 20.65 -47.77
N GLY A 557 0.14 21.52 -47.66
CA GLY A 557 -0.03 22.94 -47.35
C GLY A 557 -0.03 23.33 -45.87
N VAL A 558 0.53 22.48 -44.98
CA VAL A 558 0.74 22.79 -43.55
C VAL A 558 2.20 23.16 -43.28
#